data_AF-A0A286LNL1-F1
#
_entry.id   AF-A0A286LNL1-F1
#
_cell.length_a   1.000
_cell.length_b   1.000
_cell.length_c   1.000
_cell.angle_alpha   90.00
_cell.angle_beta   90.00
_cell.angle_gamma   90.00
#
_symmetry.space_group_name_H-M   'P 1'
#
loop_
_entity.id
_entity.type
_entity.pdbx_description
1 polymer ?
#
loop_
_entity_poly.entity_id
_entity_poly.type
_entity_poly.pdbx_seq_one_letter_code
_entity_poly.pdbx_strand_id
1 'polypeptide(L)'
;LNDLLERASQLSDKLHSLSTSLTNDLDSHFPPLGRVMMPRPSMCHTSSLQIPNDKDQALKVPEDELLSLARSLLLAWSDPLTFLSSEATSLAHPERNTINSKTKELQDNINNLGAGLEHVV
;
A
#
# COMPACT_ATOMS: atom_id res chain seq x y z
N LEU A 1 18.93 -13.43 6.31
CA LEU A 1 18.55 -12.64 5.12
C LEU A 1 17.41 -13.30 4.36
N ASN A 2 17.55 -14.54 3.89
CA ASN A 2 16.48 -15.25 3.15
C ASN A 2 15.14 -15.29 3.90
N ASP A 3 15.13 -15.68 5.19
CA ASP A 3 13.88 -15.72 5.97
C ASP A 3 13.23 -14.34 6.15
N LEU A 4 14.04 -13.27 6.21
CA LEU A 4 13.53 -11.90 6.30
C LEU A 4 12.91 -11.46 4.98
N LEU A 5 13.54 -11.79 3.85
CA LEU A 5 13.03 -11.52 2.51
C LEU A 5 11.76 -12.33 2.21
N GLU A 6 11.72 -13.60 2.59
CA GLU A 6 10.52 -14.43 2.45
C GLU A 6 9.35 -13.85 3.26
N ARG A 7 9.60 -13.47 4.52
CA ARG A 7 8.59 -12.83 5.35
C ARG A 7 8.15 -11.48 4.79
N ALA A 8 9.08 -10.68 4.26
CA ALA A 8 8.76 -9.42 3.61
C ALA A 8 7.88 -9.62 2.37
N SER A 9 8.14 -10.66 1.58
CA SER A 9 7.28 -11.05 0.45
C SER A 9 5.87 -11.41 0.91
N GLN A 10 5.74 -12.29 1.92
CA GLN A 10 4.44 -12.71 2.45
C GLN A 10 3.61 -11.53 3.00
N LEU A 11 4.27 -10.60 3.71
CA LEU A 11 3.62 -9.38 4.20
C LEU A 11 3.21 -8.46 3.04
N SER A 12 4.04 -8.34 2.00
CA SER A 12 3.73 -7.56 0.80
C SER A 12 2.52 -8.12 0.05
N ASP A 13 2.43 -9.45 -0.08
CA ASP A 13 1.28 -10.13 -0.69
C ASP A 13 -0.01 -9.89 0.11
N LYS A 14 0.10 -9.97 1.45
CA LYS A 14 -1.01 -9.68 2.36
C LYS A 14 -1.48 -8.21 2.22
N LEU A 15 -0.54 -7.27 2.18
CA LEU A 15 -0.83 -5.84 1.96
C LEU A 15 -1.56 -5.62 0.63
N HIS A 16 -1.08 -6.24 -0.44
CA HIS A 16 -1.71 -6.13 -1.76
C HIS A 16 -3.14 -6.69 -1.77
N SER A 17 -3.35 -7.87 -1.17
CA SER A 17 -4.67 -8.49 -1.04
C SER A 17 -5.63 -7.64 -0.21
N LEU A 18 -5.18 -7.13 0.94
CA LEU A 18 -5.97 -6.23 1.80
C LEU A 18 -6.34 -4.93 1.08
N SER A 19 -5.37 -4.30 0.41
CA SER A 19 -5.60 -3.07 -0.36
C SER A 19 -6.61 -3.26 -1.48
N THR A 20 -6.51 -4.37 -2.22
CA THR A 20 -7.47 -4.74 -3.27
C THR A 20 -8.87 -4.95 -2.68
N SER A 21 -8.96 -5.68 -1.57
CA SER A 21 -10.24 -5.94 -0.91
C SER A 21 -10.86 -4.66 -0.33
N LEU A 22 -10.07 -3.79 0.28
CA LEU A 22 -10.51 -2.49 0.80
C LEU A 22 -11.00 -1.57 -0.32
N THR A 23 -10.31 -1.56 -1.46
CA THR A 23 -10.73 -0.81 -2.66
C THR A 23 -12.11 -1.27 -3.12
N ASN A 24 -12.35 -2.59 -3.18
CA ASN A 24 -13.66 -3.13 -3.56
C ASN A 24 -14.76 -2.78 -2.56
N ASP A 25 -14.46 -2.81 -1.26
CA ASP A 25 -15.42 -2.43 -0.21
C ASP A 25 -15.79 -0.95 -0.30
N LEU A 26 -14.80 -0.09 -0.54
CA LEU A 26 -15.01 1.33 -0.79
C LEU A 26 -15.85 1.52 -2.05
N ASP A 27 -15.48 0.92 -3.18
CA ASP A 27 -16.20 1.07 -4.45
C ASP A 27 -17.62 0.50 -4.42
N SER A 28 -17.90 -0.45 -3.53
CA SER A 28 -19.26 -0.92 -3.28
C SER A 28 -20.12 0.27 -2.85
N HIS A 29 -21.35 0.37 -3.32
CA HIS A 29 -22.29 1.43 -2.89
C HIS A 29 -21.92 2.90 -3.20
N PHE A 30 -20.72 3.22 -3.69
CA PHE A 30 -20.47 4.52 -4.31
C PHE A 30 -21.17 4.63 -5.67
N PRO A 31 -21.68 5.83 -6.03
CA PRO A 31 -22.28 6.05 -7.34
C PRO A 31 -21.32 5.68 -8.47
N PRO A 32 -21.82 5.23 -9.64
CA PRO A 32 -20.98 4.87 -10.79
C PRO A 32 -19.99 5.96 -11.22
N LEU A 33 -20.33 7.24 -11.02
CA LEU A 33 -19.44 8.38 -11.27
C LEU A 33 -18.16 8.37 -10.39
N GLY A 34 -18.23 7.83 -9.17
CA GLY A 34 -17.05 7.62 -8.31
C GLY A 34 -16.12 6.54 -8.86
N ARG A 35 -16.67 5.46 -9.44
CA ARG A 35 -15.88 4.37 -10.05
C ARG A 35 -15.18 4.76 -11.36
N VAL A 36 -15.73 5.72 -12.11
CA VAL A 36 -15.14 6.21 -13.37
C VAL A 36 -13.88 7.06 -13.11
N MET A 37 -13.68 7.51 -11.88
CA MET A 37 -12.58 8.37 -11.48
C MET A 37 -11.48 7.62 -10.71
N MET A 38 -11.22 6.35 -11.05
CA MET A 38 -10.02 5.68 -10.54
C MET A 38 -8.79 6.51 -10.97
N PRO A 39 -7.98 7.02 -10.02
CA PRO A 39 -6.88 7.90 -10.35
C PRO A 39 -5.91 7.17 -11.27
N ARG A 40 -5.48 7.84 -12.34
CA ARG A 40 -4.40 7.33 -13.19
C ARG A 40 -3.16 7.15 -12.32
N PRO A 41 -2.25 6.20 -12.60
CA PRO A 41 -1.01 6.05 -11.83
C PRO A 41 -0.21 7.36 -11.70
N SER A 42 -0.29 8.23 -12.72
CA SER A 42 0.31 9.57 -12.71
C SER A 42 -0.30 10.56 -11.71
N MET A 43 -1.45 10.24 -11.10
CA MET A 43 -2.11 11.04 -10.07
C MET A 43 -1.80 10.54 -8.65
N CYS A 44 -1.13 9.39 -8.52
CA CYS A 44 -0.65 8.92 -7.22
C CYS A 44 0.47 9.83 -6.72
N HIS A 45 0.52 10.10 -5.42
CA HIS A 45 1.56 10.94 -4.80
C HIS A 45 2.97 10.36 -4.93
N THR A 46 3.09 9.05 -5.17
CA THR A 46 4.35 8.36 -5.41
C THR A 46 4.81 8.39 -6.87
N SER A 47 4.07 9.02 -7.78
CA SER A 47 4.37 9.05 -9.22
C SER A 47 5.69 9.75 -9.57
N SER A 48 6.22 10.61 -8.69
CA SER A 48 7.54 11.24 -8.85
C SER A 48 8.70 10.31 -8.50
N LEU A 49 8.45 9.16 -7.87
CA LEU A 49 9.48 8.16 -7.58
C LEU A 49 9.87 7.42 -8.85
N GLN A 50 11.16 7.15 -9.01
CA GLN A 50 11.67 6.37 -10.13
C GLN A 50 11.44 4.88 -9.89
N ILE A 51 10.20 4.44 -10.08
CA ILE A 51 9.81 3.05 -9.91
C ILE A 51 10.06 2.32 -11.24
N PRO A 52 10.82 1.21 -11.26
CA PRO A 52 10.99 0.40 -12.46
C PRO A 52 9.64 -0.17 -12.89
N ASN A 53 9.28 0.04 -14.16
CA ASN A 53 7.96 -0.32 -14.69
C ASN A 53 7.92 -1.71 -15.34
N ASP A 54 9.09 -2.31 -15.52
CA ASP A 54 9.25 -3.62 -16.14
C ASP A 54 10.44 -4.38 -15.55
N LYS A 55 10.53 -5.66 -15.90
CA LYS A 55 11.56 -6.58 -15.43
C LYS A 55 12.97 -6.10 -15.81
N ASP A 56 13.16 -5.58 -17.03
CA ASP A 56 14.48 -5.20 -17.53
C ASP A 56 15.00 -3.94 -16.84
N GLN A 57 14.11 -3.02 -16.48
CA GLN A 57 14.43 -1.89 -15.61
C GLN A 57 14.77 -2.36 -14.20
N ALA A 58 13.95 -3.22 -13.60
CA ALA A 58 14.16 -3.71 -12.24
C ALA A 58 15.50 -4.45 -12.08
N LEU A 59 15.88 -5.29 -13.04
CA LEU A 59 17.16 -6.02 -13.04
C LEU A 59 18.40 -5.11 -13.18
N LYS A 60 18.23 -3.86 -13.59
CA LYS A 60 19.31 -2.87 -13.71
C LYS A 60 19.49 -2.01 -12.46
N VAL A 61 18.52 -2.02 -11.55
CA VAL A 61 18.60 -1.25 -10.30
C VAL A 61 19.48 -2.03 -9.31
N PRO A 62 20.47 -1.39 -8.68
CA PRO A 62 21.23 -1.98 -7.58
C PRO A 62 20.30 -2.47 -6.45
N GLU A 63 20.67 -3.56 -5.79
CA GLU A 63 19.83 -4.18 -4.75
C GLU A 63 19.51 -3.21 -3.60
N ASP A 64 20.51 -2.45 -3.15
CA ASP A 64 20.38 -1.45 -2.09
C ASP A 64 19.47 -0.28 -2.50
N GLU A 65 19.56 0.17 -3.75
CA GLU A 65 18.66 1.18 -4.31
C GLU A 65 17.22 0.65 -4.40
N LEU A 66 17.03 -0.61 -4.80
CA LEU A 66 15.71 -1.25 -4.89
C LEU A 66 15.06 -1.39 -3.51
N LEU A 67 15.84 -1.78 -2.49
CA LEU A 67 15.40 -1.84 -1.11
C LEU A 67 15.09 -0.45 -0.55
N SER A 68 15.91 0.56 -0.85
CA SER A 68 15.67 1.96 -0.47
C SER A 68 14.39 2.51 -1.10
N LEU A 69 14.11 2.17 -2.36
CA LEU A 69 12.87 2.52 -3.04
C LEU A 69 11.66 1.87 -2.36
N ALA A 70 11.74 0.58 -2.01
CA ALA A 70 10.67 -0.11 -1.28
C ALA A 70 10.37 0.56 0.06
N ARG A 71 11.40 0.95 0.84
CA ARG A 71 11.24 1.70 2.09
C ARG A 71 10.58 3.06 1.86
N SER A 72 11.04 3.79 0.85
CA SER A 72 10.49 5.10 0.48
C SER A 72 9.01 5.02 0.12
N LEU A 73 8.61 3.96 -0.60
CA LEU A 73 7.21 3.70 -0.91
C LEU A 73 6.37 3.44 0.34
N LEU A 74 6.84 2.59 1.26
CA LEU A 74 6.12 2.30 2.51
C LEU A 74 5.96 3.55 3.38
N LEU A 75 7.02 4.34 3.52
CA LEU A 75 7.00 5.61 4.26
C LEU A 75 6.01 6.60 3.65
N ALA A 76 5.98 6.73 2.32
CA ALA A 76 5.06 7.62 1.62
C ALA A 76 3.57 7.29 1.87
N TRP A 77 3.25 6.06 2.30
CA TRP A 77 1.89 5.65 2.63
C TRP A 77 1.52 5.80 4.11
N SER A 78 2.47 6.15 4.99
CA SER A 78 2.22 6.27 6.43
C SER A 78 1.16 7.35 6.75
N ASP A 79 1.34 8.57 6.24
CA ASP A 79 0.40 9.67 6.48
C ASP A 79 -0.97 9.44 5.81
N PRO A 80 -1.06 9.08 4.51
CA PRO A 80 -2.35 8.81 3.87
C PRO A 80 -3.16 7.72 4.58
N LEU A 81 -2.51 6.66 5.07
CA LEU A 81 -3.21 5.58 5.78
C LEU A 81 -3.62 5.98 7.18
N THR A 82 -2.82 6.80 7.87
CA THR A 82 -3.21 7.36 9.16
C THR A 82 -4.46 8.21 9.03
N PHE A 83 -4.52 9.06 8.00
CA PHE A 83 -5.70 9.86 7.70
C PHE A 83 -6.89 8.99 7.28
N LEU A 84 -6.71 8.01 6.40
CA LEU A 84 -7.80 7.10 6.02
C LEU A 84 -8.34 6.34 7.23
N SER A 85 -7.48 5.91 8.14
CA SER A 85 -7.84 5.19 9.37
C SER A 85 -8.67 6.06 10.32
N SER A 86 -8.35 7.36 10.45
CA SER A 86 -9.14 8.29 11.26
C SER A 86 -10.52 8.53 10.65
N GLU A 87 -10.58 8.78 9.35
CA GLU A 87 -11.82 9.12 8.64
C GLU A 87 -12.74 7.90 8.42
N ALA A 88 -12.19 6.69 8.32
CA ALA A 88 -12.99 5.48 8.13
C ALA A 88 -14.02 5.25 9.26
N THR A 89 -13.78 5.80 10.45
CA THR A 89 -14.71 5.68 11.59
C THR A 89 -15.98 6.51 11.43
N SER A 90 -15.93 7.58 10.64
CA SER A 90 -17.04 8.52 10.41
C SER A 90 -17.72 8.32 9.05
N LEU A 91 -17.22 7.38 8.23
CA LEU A 91 -17.70 7.16 6.87
C LEU A 91 -19.19 6.76 6.84
N ALA A 92 -20.00 7.53 6.10
CA ALA A 92 -21.41 7.24 5.84
C ALA A 92 -21.56 6.12 4.79
N HIS A 93 -21.09 4.91 5.13
CA HIS A 93 -21.05 3.76 4.24
C HIS A 93 -21.53 2.49 4.96
N PRO A 94 -22.33 1.61 4.32
CA PRO A 94 -22.82 0.38 4.95
C PRO A 94 -21.70 -0.53 5.50
N GLU A 95 -20.61 -0.65 4.74
CA GLU A 95 -19.43 -1.45 5.12
C GLU A 95 -18.41 -0.71 6.01
N ARG A 96 -18.79 0.41 6.64
CA ARG A 96 -17.87 1.25 7.43
C ARG A 96 -17.01 0.46 8.42
N ASN A 97 -17.60 -0.48 9.14
CA ASN A 97 -16.87 -1.26 10.14
C ASN A 97 -15.81 -2.16 9.47
N THR A 98 -16.14 -2.78 8.35
CA THR A 98 -15.23 -3.61 7.53
C THR A 98 -14.08 -2.75 6.99
N ILE A 99 -14.40 -1.60 6.39
CA ILE A 99 -13.44 -0.62 5.84
C ILE A 99 -12.47 -0.15 6.94
N ASN A 100 -13.00 0.25 8.10
CA ASN A 100 -12.20 0.69 9.24
C ASN A 100 -11.26 -0.43 9.74
N SER A 101 -11.77 -1.65 9.88
CA SER A 101 -10.96 -2.80 10.30
C SER A 101 -9.83 -3.09 9.32
N LYS A 102 -10.12 -3.15 8.02
CA LYS A 102 -9.13 -3.41 6.96
C LYS A 102 -8.11 -2.29 6.84
N THR A 103 -8.53 -1.03 7.02
CA THR A 103 -7.61 0.12 6.99
C THR A 103 -6.60 0.06 8.14
N LYS A 104 -7.06 -0.29 9.36
CA LYS A 104 -6.16 -0.49 10.51
C LYS A 104 -5.21 -1.66 10.27
N GLU A 105 -5.72 -2.78 9.78
CA GLU A 105 -4.87 -3.92 9.45
C GLU A 105 -3.83 -3.56 8.36
N LEU A 106 -4.21 -2.79 7.35
CA LEU A 106 -3.30 -2.32 6.30
C LEU A 106 -2.20 -1.42 6.89
N GLN A 107 -2.55 -0.50 7.78
CA GLN A 107 -1.63 0.37 8.50
C GLN A 107 -0.63 -0.44 9.35
N ASP A 108 -1.11 -1.42 10.12
CA ASP A 108 -0.27 -2.28 10.95
C ASP A 108 0.72 -3.10 10.11
N ASN A 109 0.26 -3.67 8.98
CA ASN A 109 1.13 -4.47 8.12
C ASN A 109 2.19 -3.60 7.40
N ILE A 110 1.87 -2.35 7.03
CA ILE A 110 2.86 -1.43 6.44
C ILE A 110 3.93 -1.05 7.47
N ASN A 111 3.54 -0.77 8.71
CA ASN A 111 4.49 -0.48 9.79
C ASN A 111 5.40 -1.68 10.07
N ASN A 112 4.84 -2.89 10.14
CA ASN A 112 5.59 -4.12 10.35
C ASN A 112 6.56 -4.41 9.19
N LEU A 113 6.13 -4.23 7.94
CA LEU A 113 6.99 -4.42 6.78
C LEU A 113 8.09 -3.37 6.71
N GLY A 114 7.77 -2.10 6.99
CA GLY A 114 8.74 -1.00 7.03
C GLY A 114 9.86 -1.26 8.04
N ALA A 115 9.50 -1.58 9.29
CA ALA A 115 10.46 -1.95 10.33
C ALA A 115 11.25 -3.22 9.97
N GLY A 116 10.59 -4.22 9.35
CA GLY A 116 11.27 -5.43 8.89
C GLY A 116 12.33 -5.15 7.83
N LEU A 117 12.03 -4.28 6.87
CA LEU A 117 12.96 -3.90 5.81
C LEU A 117 14.17 -3.13 6.34
N GLU A 118 14.06 -2.43 7.47
CA GLU A 118 15.21 -1.77 8.12
C GLU A 118 16.33 -2.76 8.48
N HIS A 119 15.97 -4.02 8.73
CA HIS A 119 16.89 -5.09 9.13
C HIS A 119 17.39 -5.98 7.97
N VAL A 120 16.98 -5.69 6.74
CA VAL A 120 17.39 -6.44 5.53
C VAL A 120 18.71 -5.92 4.92
N VAL A 121 19.22 -4.77 5.42
CA VAL A 121 20.50 -4.16 5.00
C VAL A 121 21.46 -4.12 6.17
#